data_AF-A0A0F9SZ52-F1
#
_entry.id   AF-A0A0F9SZ52-F1
#
_cell.length_a   1.000
_cell.length_b   1.000
_cell.length_c   1.000
_cell.angle_alpha   90.00
_cell.angle_beta   90.00
_cell.angle_gamma   90.00
#
_symmetry.space_group_name_H-M   'P 1'
#
loop_
_entity.id
_entity.type
_entity.pdbx_description
1 polymer ?
#
loop_
_entity_poly.entity_id
_entity_poly.type
_entity_poly.pdbx_seq_one_letter_code
_entity_poly.pdbx_strand_id
1 'polypeptide(L)'
;MKEFEVNYMPEWAVENNRKDGSSVRVIKYHDSDVQATLINGDEVVAESPKITIVFSYPLSGKFELEFKALNDSFFTRKDFWRAVYEGYLKIYGEEDTAVGPTCNIPGMLNRAVSEGPYGIWGHHIGDLYLEGVREISPNKFELSMGS
;
A
#
# COMPACT_ATOMS: atom_id res chain seq x y z
N MET A 1 1.80 14.69 14.75
CA MET A 1 1.71 13.94 13.50
C MET A 1 1.77 12.47 13.86
N LYS A 2 0.84 11.66 13.35
CA LYS A 2 0.84 10.20 13.56
C LYS A 2 1.75 9.54 12.52
N GLU A 3 2.58 8.61 12.96
CA GLU A 3 3.39 7.75 12.11
C GLU A 3 3.19 6.31 12.56
N PHE A 4 3.01 5.40 11.61
CA PHE A 4 2.83 3.98 11.89
C PHE A 4 3.27 3.14 10.69
N GLU A 5 3.58 1.87 10.97
CA GLU A 5 3.96 0.88 9.95
C GLU A 5 2.80 -0.08 9.69
N VAL A 6 2.84 -0.87 8.63
CA VAL A 6 1.89 -1.98 8.44
C VAL A 6 2.70 -3.25 8.31
N ASN A 7 2.88 -3.93 9.44
CA ASN A 7 3.75 -5.09 9.54
C ASN A 7 2.97 -6.33 9.96
N TYR A 8 3.48 -7.48 9.54
CA TYR A 8 2.99 -8.79 9.99
C TYR A 8 4.14 -9.60 10.59
N MET A 9 3.80 -10.62 11.38
CA MET A 9 4.76 -11.59 11.87
C MET A 9 4.84 -12.77 10.89
N PRO A 10 5.90 -12.86 10.06
CA PRO A 10 6.09 -14.04 9.22
C PRO A 10 6.43 -15.27 10.07
N GLU A 11 6.13 -16.46 9.55
CA GLU A 11 6.37 -17.74 10.24
C GLU A 11 7.80 -17.85 10.75
N TRP A 12 8.80 -17.53 9.92
CA TRP A 12 10.21 -17.55 10.33
C TRP A 12 10.51 -16.61 11.51
N ALA A 13 9.82 -15.46 11.63
CA ALA A 13 10.04 -14.54 12.74
C ALA A 13 9.46 -15.12 14.04
N VAL A 14 8.31 -15.78 13.95
CA VAL A 14 7.70 -16.50 15.08
C VAL A 14 8.61 -17.64 15.54
N GLU A 15 9.09 -18.46 14.61
CA GLU A 15 10.00 -19.58 14.89
C GLU A 15 11.32 -19.15 15.56
N ASN A 16 11.81 -17.95 15.21
CA ASN A 16 13.07 -17.41 15.73
C ASN A 16 12.88 -16.44 16.91
N ASN A 17 11.67 -16.34 17.48
CA ASN A 17 11.33 -15.44 18.59
C ASN A 17 11.75 -13.97 18.34
N ARG A 18 11.65 -13.53 17.09
CA ARG A 18 11.93 -12.16 16.65
C ARG A 18 10.77 -11.25 17.07
N LYS A 19 11.08 -9.99 17.35
CA LYS A 19 10.08 -8.96 17.74
C LYS A 19 9.78 -7.95 16.64
N ASP A 20 10.59 -7.95 15.59
CA ASP A 20 10.42 -7.09 14.43
C ASP A 20 9.53 -7.78 13.40
N GLY A 21 8.44 -7.09 13.03
CA GLY A 21 7.59 -7.53 11.93
C GLY A 21 8.23 -7.25 10.58
N SER A 22 7.67 -7.85 9.54
CA SER A 22 8.01 -7.54 8.14
C SER A 22 6.96 -6.64 7.53
N SER A 23 7.38 -5.69 6.69
CA SER A 23 6.46 -4.84 5.92
C SER A 23 5.56 -5.69 5.03
N VAL A 24 4.28 -5.31 4.94
CA VAL A 24 3.34 -6.01 4.06
C VAL A 24 3.59 -5.68 2.60
N ARG A 25 3.46 -6.68 1.73
CA ARG A 25 3.29 -6.44 0.29
C ARG A 25 1.88 -5.94 0.03
N VAL A 26 1.73 -4.96 -0.86
CA VAL A 26 0.44 -4.39 -1.23
C VAL A 26 -0.53 -5.48 -1.69
N ILE A 27 -0.10 -6.35 -2.62
CA ILE A 27 -0.95 -7.41 -3.21
C ILE A 27 -1.35 -8.51 -2.23
N LYS A 28 -0.71 -8.59 -1.06
CA LYS A 28 -0.97 -9.65 -0.07
C LYS A 28 -2.15 -9.34 0.85
N TYR A 29 -2.90 -8.28 0.59
CA TYR A 29 -4.06 -7.93 1.41
C TYR A 29 -5.03 -9.08 1.62
N HIS A 30 -5.32 -9.90 0.60
CA HIS A 30 -6.24 -11.05 0.71
C HIS A 30 -5.62 -12.33 1.29
N ASP A 31 -4.33 -12.34 1.59
CA ASP A 31 -3.65 -13.49 2.16
C ASP A 31 -4.07 -13.66 3.63
N SER A 32 -4.83 -14.72 3.92
CA SER A 32 -5.43 -14.95 5.25
C SER A 32 -4.37 -15.09 6.33
N ASP A 33 -3.22 -15.68 5.99
CA ASP A 33 -2.16 -15.95 6.95
C ASP A 33 -1.45 -14.63 7.32
N VAL A 34 -1.20 -13.77 6.33
CA VAL A 34 -0.66 -12.43 6.56
C VAL A 34 -1.65 -11.56 7.34
N GLN A 35 -2.95 -11.64 7.03
CA GLN A 35 -3.96 -10.91 7.80
C GLN A 35 -4.03 -11.38 9.25
N ALA A 36 -3.92 -12.69 9.50
CA ALA A 36 -4.00 -13.27 10.84
C ALA A 36 -2.81 -12.88 11.72
N THR A 37 -1.65 -12.58 11.13
CA THR A 37 -0.42 -12.21 11.84
C THR A 37 -0.10 -10.72 11.77
N LEU A 38 -1.04 -9.89 11.32
CA LEU A 38 -0.87 -8.44 11.26
C LEU A 38 -0.70 -7.86 12.67
N ILE A 39 0.40 -7.14 12.87
CA ILE A 39 0.73 -6.52 14.15
C ILE A 39 -0.20 -5.32 14.38
N ASN A 40 -0.94 -5.34 15.48
CA ASN A 40 -1.90 -4.30 15.85
C ASN A 40 -2.93 -3.99 14.73
N GLY A 41 -3.40 -5.02 14.02
CA GLY A 41 -4.32 -4.85 12.89
C GLY A 41 -5.59 -4.04 13.21
N ASP A 42 -6.14 -4.20 14.42
CA ASP A 42 -7.36 -3.54 14.88
C ASP A 42 -7.12 -2.17 15.54
N GLU A 43 -5.87 -1.71 15.62
CA GLU A 43 -5.54 -0.39 16.18
C GLU A 43 -6.14 0.72 15.32
N VAL A 44 -6.86 1.64 15.95
CA VAL A 44 -7.43 2.82 15.29
C VAL A 44 -6.33 3.80 14.93
N VAL A 45 -6.09 4.00 13.63
CA VAL A 45 -5.10 4.93 13.10
C VAL A 45 -5.69 6.30 12.74
N ALA A 46 -6.97 6.33 12.34
CA ALA A 46 -7.70 7.57 12.05
C ALA A 46 -9.15 7.52 12.58
N GLU A 47 -9.53 8.49 13.42
CA GLU A 47 -10.89 8.66 13.94
C GLU A 47 -11.73 9.52 12.98
N SER A 48 -11.88 9.03 11.75
CA SER A 48 -12.65 9.70 10.70
C SER A 48 -13.29 8.66 9.78
N PRO A 49 -14.52 8.92 9.28
CA PRO A 49 -15.17 8.06 8.29
C PRO A 49 -14.46 8.11 6.93
N LYS A 50 -13.55 9.08 6.73
CA LYS A 50 -12.84 9.30 5.48
C LYS A 50 -11.39 9.67 5.69
N ILE A 51 -10.52 9.19 4.81
CA ILE A 51 -9.12 9.59 4.73
C ILE A 51 -8.72 9.86 3.28
N THR A 52 -7.68 10.66 3.11
CA THR A 52 -6.98 10.84 1.83
C THR A 52 -5.61 10.19 1.91
N ILE A 53 -5.25 9.37 0.92
CA ILE A 53 -3.93 8.77 0.81
C ILE A 53 -3.22 9.35 -0.40
N VAL A 54 -1.97 9.77 -0.22
CA VAL A 54 -1.09 10.27 -1.26
C VAL A 54 -0.23 9.11 -1.78
N PHE A 55 -0.46 8.73 -3.03
CA PHE A 55 0.32 7.74 -3.77
C PHE A 55 1.35 8.47 -4.63
N SER A 56 2.62 8.12 -4.49
CA SER A 56 3.73 8.79 -5.20
C SER A 56 4.73 7.83 -5.82
N TYR A 57 4.76 6.58 -5.35
CA TYR A 57 5.70 5.57 -5.81
C TYR A 57 4.95 4.34 -6.30
N PRO A 58 5.33 3.72 -7.42
CA PRO A 58 6.38 4.13 -8.36
C PRO A 58 5.77 4.97 -9.49
N LEU A 59 5.21 6.13 -9.15
CA LEU A 59 4.42 6.95 -10.05
C LEU A 59 5.25 8.16 -10.51
N SER A 60 4.83 8.80 -11.60
CA SER A 60 5.50 10.00 -12.13
C SER A 60 5.20 11.28 -11.32
N GLY A 61 4.22 11.23 -10.42
CA GLY A 61 3.74 12.36 -9.63
C GLY A 61 3.08 11.92 -8.32
N LYS A 62 2.48 12.87 -7.61
CA LYS A 62 1.68 12.62 -6.40
C LYS A 62 0.19 12.61 -6.75
N PHE A 63 -0.48 11.53 -6.41
CA PHE A 63 -1.90 11.30 -6.69
C PHE A 63 -2.65 11.06 -5.39
N GLU A 64 -3.78 11.73 -5.23
CA GLU A 64 -4.56 11.68 -3.99
C GLU A 64 -5.85 10.92 -4.24
N LEU A 65 -6.09 9.87 -3.44
CA LEU A 65 -7.33 9.11 -3.48
C LEU A 65 -8.02 9.18 -2.10
N GLU A 66 -9.34 9.37 -2.11
CA GLU A 66 -10.18 9.35 -0.91
C GLU A 66 -10.74 7.95 -0.68
N PHE A 67 -10.73 7.50 0.57
CA PHE A 67 -11.29 6.24 1.00
C PHE A 67 -12.28 6.44 2.14
N LYS A 68 -13.28 5.56 2.19
CA LYS A 68 -14.23 5.48 3.30
C LYS A 68 -13.89 4.32 4.23
N ALA A 69 -14.13 4.54 5.53
CA ALA A 69 -14.03 3.51 6.54
C ALA A 69 -15.10 2.43 6.29
N LEU A 70 -14.78 1.16 6.51
CA LEU A 70 -15.75 0.07 6.34
C LEU A 70 -16.86 0.09 7.40
N ASN A 71 -16.57 0.65 8.58
CA ASN A 71 -17.50 0.81 9.70
C ASN A 71 -18.14 2.22 9.76
N ASP A 72 -17.96 3.03 8.72
CA ASP A 72 -18.45 4.41 8.62
C ASP A 72 -18.01 5.36 9.74
N SER A 73 -16.98 5.01 10.53
CA SER A 73 -16.59 5.77 11.73
C SER A 73 -15.08 6.03 11.83
N PHE A 74 -14.24 5.00 11.65
CA PHE A 74 -12.80 5.08 11.84
C PHE A 74 -12.04 4.07 10.98
N PHE A 75 -10.75 4.32 10.77
CA PHE A 75 -9.83 3.37 10.12
C PHE A 75 -8.98 2.66 11.15
N THR A 76 -9.01 1.33 11.09
CA THR A 76 -7.98 0.48 11.71
C THR A 76 -6.73 0.40 10.83
N ARG A 77 -5.62 -0.09 11.38
CA ARG A 77 -4.40 -0.38 10.61
C ARG A 77 -4.68 -1.35 9.45
N LYS A 78 -5.55 -2.35 9.68
CA LYS A 78 -6.03 -3.28 8.65
C LYS A 78 -6.86 -2.60 7.57
N ASP A 79 -7.77 -1.69 7.96
CA ASP A 79 -8.56 -0.89 7.00
C ASP A 79 -7.68 0.03 6.16
N PHE A 80 -6.59 0.54 6.75
CA PHE A 80 -5.62 1.36 6.04
C PHE A 80 -4.88 0.54 4.97
N TRP A 81 -4.43 -0.67 5.31
CA TRP A 81 -3.79 -1.57 4.34
C TRP A 81 -4.72 -1.90 3.17
N ARG A 82 -6.00 -2.16 3.44
CA ARG A 82 -7.04 -2.32 2.41
C ARG A 82 -7.10 -1.13 1.47
N ALA A 83 -7.16 0.09 2.02
CA ALA A 83 -7.23 1.31 1.22
C ALA A 83 -6.00 1.49 0.31
N VAL A 84 -4.80 1.17 0.82
CA VAL A 84 -3.57 1.16 0.00
C VAL A 84 -3.65 0.12 -1.12
N TYR A 85 -4.11 -1.10 -0.81
CA TYR A 85 -4.33 -2.16 -1.80
C TYR A 85 -5.30 -1.75 -2.91
N GLU A 86 -6.48 -1.26 -2.54
CA GLU A 86 -7.49 -0.79 -3.49
C GLU A 86 -6.99 0.39 -4.33
N GLY A 87 -6.27 1.32 -3.71
CA GLY A 87 -5.67 2.46 -4.41
C GLY A 87 -4.69 2.04 -5.49
N TYR A 88 -3.76 1.13 -5.18
CA TYR A 88 -2.83 0.62 -6.18
C TYR A 88 -3.50 -0.22 -7.25
N LEU A 89 -4.50 -1.05 -6.91
CA LEU A 89 -5.27 -1.76 -7.93
C LEU A 89 -5.95 -0.81 -8.91
N LYS A 90 -6.56 0.26 -8.40
CA LYS A 90 -7.19 1.30 -9.22
C LYS A 90 -6.15 1.97 -10.12
N ILE A 91 -5.02 2.40 -9.56
CA ILE A 91 -3.95 3.08 -10.30
C ILE A 91 -3.40 2.20 -11.44
N TYR A 92 -3.00 0.96 -11.13
CA TYR A 92 -2.45 0.05 -12.15
C TYR A 92 -3.51 -0.35 -13.18
N GLY A 93 -4.76 -0.58 -12.76
CA GLY A 93 -5.85 -0.93 -13.66
C GLY A 93 -6.24 0.20 -14.61
N GLU A 94 -6.31 1.44 -14.12
CA GLU A 94 -6.58 2.62 -14.94
C GLU A 94 -5.41 2.94 -15.89
N GLU A 95 -4.16 2.75 -15.44
CA GLU A 95 -2.99 2.88 -16.29
C GLU A 95 -3.04 1.89 -17.47
N ASP A 96 -3.20 0.60 -17.17
CA ASP A 96 -3.23 -0.45 -18.19
C ASP A 96 -4.46 -0.34 -19.10
N THR A 97 -5.58 0.23 -18.63
CA THR A 97 -6.75 0.54 -19.46
C THR A 97 -6.45 1.66 -20.46
N ALA A 98 -5.66 2.66 -20.07
CA ALA A 98 -5.37 3.83 -20.91
C ALA A 98 -4.35 3.55 -22.00
N VAL A 99 -3.28 2.79 -21.69
CA VAL A 99 -2.14 2.59 -22.61
C VAL A 99 -1.80 1.12 -22.88
N GLY A 100 -2.56 0.18 -22.31
CA GLY A 100 -2.28 -1.25 -22.38
C GLY A 100 -1.29 -1.72 -21.29
N PRO A 101 -1.25 -3.04 -21.01
CA PRO A 101 -0.33 -3.59 -20.03
C PRO A 101 1.11 -3.39 -20.49
N THR A 102 1.95 -2.88 -19.59
CA THR A 102 3.35 -2.62 -19.88
C THR A 102 4.21 -3.86 -19.65
N CYS A 103 5.17 -4.10 -20.56
CA CYS A 103 6.13 -5.18 -20.43
C CYS A 103 7.32 -4.80 -19.51
N ASN A 104 8.24 -5.73 -19.33
CA ASN A 104 9.50 -5.44 -18.66
C ASN A 104 10.44 -4.63 -19.55
N ILE A 105 11.33 -3.87 -18.94
CA ILE A 105 12.48 -3.28 -19.62
C ILE A 105 13.31 -4.44 -20.23
N PRO A 106 13.68 -4.40 -21.54
CA PRO A 106 14.42 -5.47 -22.17
C PRO A 106 15.69 -5.86 -21.39
N GLY A 107 15.79 -7.12 -21.00
CA GLY A 107 16.91 -7.65 -20.21
C GLY A 107 16.82 -7.42 -18.70
N MET A 108 15.72 -6.85 -18.19
CA MET A 108 15.49 -6.63 -16.75
C MET A 108 14.15 -7.22 -16.31
N LEU A 109 13.97 -7.40 -15.00
CA LEU A 109 12.68 -7.80 -14.40
C LEU A 109 11.75 -6.61 -14.14
N ASN A 110 12.31 -5.40 -14.09
CA ASN A 110 11.59 -4.16 -13.82
C ASN A 110 10.57 -3.82 -14.91
N ARG A 111 9.44 -3.25 -14.48
CA ARG A 111 8.39 -2.72 -15.37
C ARG A 111 8.95 -1.53 -16.18
N ALA A 112 8.69 -1.51 -17.49
CA ALA A 112 9.00 -0.32 -18.30
C ALA A 112 8.09 0.85 -17.90
N VAL A 113 8.51 2.08 -18.19
CA VAL A 113 7.68 3.26 -17.96
C VAL A 113 6.47 3.24 -18.89
N SER A 114 5.31 3.61 -18.37
CA SER A 114 4.09 3.84 -19.14
C SER A 114 3.81 5.33 -19.32
N GLU A 115 3.15 5.70 -20.42
CA GLU A 115 2.74 7.09 -20.72
C GLU A 115 1.26 7.34 -20.36
N GLY A 116 0.71 6.54 -19.44
CA GLY A 116 -0.67 6.67 -18.99
C GLY A 116 -0.85 7.73 -17.90
N PRO A 117 -2.06 7.82 -17.32
CA PRO A 117 -2.44 8.88 -16.38
C PRO A 117 -1.57 8.99 -15.13
N TYR A 118 -0.91 7.90 -14.71
CA TYR A 118 -0.07 7.86 -13.52
C TYR A 118 1.42 7.79 -13.83
N GLY A 119 1.80 7.38 -15.04
CA GLY A 119 3.20 7.26 -15.47
C GLY A 119 3.98 6.28 -14.59
N ILE A 120 3.48 5.05 -14.47
CA ILE A 120 4.05 4.00 -13.62
C ILE A 120 5.40 3.57 -14.21
N TRP A 121 6.42 3.36 -13.37
CA TRP A 121 7.74 2.91 -13.82
C TRP A 121 8.38 1.94 -12.83
N GLY A 122 9.41 1.20 -13.26
CA GLY A 122 10.31 0.45 -12.38
C GLY A 122 9.75 -0.85 -11.79
N HIS A 123 8.54 -0.85 -11.23
CA HIS A 123 8.03 -1.96 -10.42
C HIS A 123 6.61 -2.35 -10.80
N HIS A 124 6.38 -3.66 -10.82
CA HIS A 124 5.03 -4.18 -10.92
C HIS A 124 4.35 -4.06 -9.56
N ILE A 125 3.01 -4.04 -9.54
CA ILE A 125 2.25 -3.96 -8.28
C ILE A 125 2.65 -5.09 -7.30
N GLY A 126 3.07 -6.24 -7.82
CA GLY A 126 3.49 -7.40 -7.04
C GLY A 126 4.78 -7.23 -6.23
N ASP A 127 5.55 -6.20 -6.56
CA ASP A 127 6.83 -5.89 -5.92
C ASP A 127 6.64 -4.91 -4.75
N LEU A 128 5.51 -4.18 -4.68
CA LEU A 128 5.37 -3.06 -3.76
C LEU A 128 5.19 -3.49 -2.29
N TYR A 129 6.01 -2.90 -1.42
CA TYR A 129 5.92 -3.01 0.04
C TYR A 129 5.48 -1.70 0.67
N LEU A 130 4.58 -1.77 1.63
CA LEU A 130 4.22 -0.63 2.48
C LEU A 130 5.15 -0.60 3.70
N GLU A 131 6.15 0.27 3.64
CA GLU A 131 7.19 0.38 4.68
C GLU A 131 6.76 1.31 5.81
N GLY A 132 5.94 2.31 5.52
CA GLY A 132 5.49 3.26 6.54
C GLY A 132 4.37 4.17 6.07
N VAL A 133 3.70 4.79 7.04
CA VAL A 133 2.62 5.74 6.83
C VAL A 133 2.81 6.93 7.75
N ARG A 134 2.67 8.14 7.20
CA ARG A 134 2.76 9.39 7.95
C ARG A 134 1.55 10.28 7.68
N GLU A 135 0.90 10.73 8.74
CA GLU A 135 -0.13 11.77 8.66
C GLU A 135 0.52 13.14 8.44
N ILE A 136 0.26 13.75 7.28
CA ILE A 136 0.84 15.04 6.86
C ILE A 136 -0.11 16.23 7.08
N SER A 137 -1.41 15.97 7.17
CA SER A 137 -2.45 16.88 7.65
C SER A 137 -3.62 16.04 8.18
N PRO A 138 -4.58 16.60 8.94
CA PRO A 138 -5.67 15.81 9.52
C PRO A 138 -6.33 14.89 8.50
N ASN A 139 -6.30 13.57 8.76
CA ASN A 139 -6.86 12.51 7.91
C ASN A 139 -6.24 12.39 6.50
N LYS A 140 -5.06 12.97 6.27
CA LYS A 140 -4.31 12.86 5.02
C LYS A 140 -2.95 12.24 5.27
N PHE A 141 -2.67 11.17 4.54
CA PHE A 141 -1.52 10.30 4.80
C PHE A 141 -0.62 10.19 3.57
N GLU A 142 0.68 10.24 3.79
CA GLU A 142 1.73 9.94 2.80
C GLU A 142 2.31 8.55 3.09
N LEU A 143 2.59 7.79 2.03
CA LEU A 143 3.14 6.44 2.11
C LEU A 143 4.66 6.48 1.95
N SER A 144 5.37 5.67 2.74
CA SER A 144 6.72 5.22 2.45
C SER A 144 6.63 3.84 1.83
N MET A 145 7.13 3.69 0.60
CA MET A 145 6.99 2.50 -0.21
C MET A 145 8.36 1.97 -0.63
N GLY A 146 8.50 0.64 -0.62
CA GLY A 146 9.67 -0.08 -1.13
C GLY A 146 9.30 -1.10 -2.20
N SER A 147 10.30 -1.79 -2.76
CA SER A 147 10.15 -2.83 -3.80
C SER A 147 11.28 -3.85 -3.77
#